data_AF-B2KC45-F1
#
_entry.id   AF-B2KC45-F1
#
_cell.length_a   1.000
_cell.length_b   1.000
_cell.length_c   1.000
_cell.angle_alpha   90.00
_cell.angle_beta   90.00
_cell.angle_gamma   90.00
#
_symmetry.space_group_name_H-M   'P 1'
#
loop_
_entity.id
_entity.type
_entity.pdbx_description
1 polymer ?
#
loop_
_entity_poly.entity_id
_entity_poly.type
_entity_poly.pdbx_seq_one_letter_code
_entity_poly.pdbx_strand_id
1 'polypeptide(L)'
;MKKGFTLIELLVVVLIIGILAAIALPQYTKAVDRARASEAVLILKAMVDAQERYYLANGFYAKSIDDLDIDVPATTKNFTFGIESGTGRYVSATPVKFNGYSFEFHTDHGAPTTPLYHGARWCRATTSNEKAKSMCLSMGGKLSTRISHGTTTYYDLN
;
A
#
# COMPACT_ATOMS: atom_id res chain seq x y z
N MET A 1 -1.84 40.37 -44.24
CA MET A 1 -2.91 40.48 -43.23
C MET A 1 -2.78 39.29 -42.29
N LYS A 2 -2.43 39.50 -41.01
CA LYS A 2 -2.37 38.40 -40.02
C LYS A 2 -3.80 38.01 -39.66
N LYS A 3 -4.23 36.78 -39.95
CA LYS A 3 -5.49 36.23 -39.45
C LYS A 3 -5.41 36.14 -37.92
N GLY A 4 -6.24 36.92 -37.23
CA GLY A 4 -6.37 36.84 -35.78
C GLY A 4 -7.27 35.67 -35.40
N PHE A 5 -6.93 34.99 -34.30
CA PHE A 5 -7.78 33.99 -33.66
C PHE A 5 -9.08 34.63 -33.18
N THR A 6 -10.22 33.94 -33.32
CA THR A 6 -11.49 34.45 -32.80
C THR A 6 -11.63 34.12 -31.30
N LEU A 7 -12.29 35.01 -30.54
CA LEU A 7 -12.58 34.77 -29.12
C LEU A 7 -13.46 33.54 -28.91
N ILE A 8 -14.36 33.26 -29.86
CA ILE A 8 -15.24 32.09 -29.79
C ILE A 8 -14.49 30.78 -30.01
N GLU A 9 -13.47 30.74 -30.87
CA GLU A 9 -12.60 29.57 -31.04
C GLU A 9 -11.86 29.24 -29.73
N LEU A 10 -11.32 30.24 -29.05
CA LEU A 10 -10.66 30.01 -27.76
C LEU A 10 -11.64 29.54 -26.68
N LEU A 11 -12.87 30.05 -26.67
CA LEU A 11 -13.88 29.65 -25.69
C LEU A 11 -14.26 28.17 -25.84
N VAL A 12 -14.50 27.70 -27.06
CA VAL A 12 -14.84 26.29 -27.32
C VAL A 12 -13.67 25.36 -26.97
N VAL A 13 -12.44 25.77 -27.25
CA VAL A 13 -11.24 24.97 -26.90
C VAL A 13 -11.11 24.81 -25.38
N VAL A 14 -11.24 25.89 -24.61
CA VAL A 14 -11.16 25.83 -23.15
C VAL A 14 -12.30 25.00 -22.57
N LEU A 15 -13.51 25.09 -23.16
CA LEU A 15 -14.65 24.26 -22.76
C LEU A 15 -14.36 22.77 -22.95
N ILE A 16 -13.82 22.36 -24.10
CA ILE A 16 -13.48 20.95 -24.35
C ILE A 16 -12.37 20.47 -23.40
N ILE A 17 -11.32 21.26 -23.20
CA ILE A 17 -10.23 20.94 -22.25
C ILE A 17 -10.78 20.79 -20.82
N GLY A 18 -11.73 21.65 -20.43
CA GLY A 18 -12.38 21.59 -19.12
C GLY A 18 -13.12 20.27 -18.87
N ILE A 19 -13.88 19.79 -19.85
CA ILE A 19 -14.61 18.51 -19.77
C ILE A 19 -13.63 17.34 -19.65
N LEU A 20 -12.59 17.31 -20.49
CA LEU A 20 -11.58 16.26 -20.46
C LEU A 20 -10.82 16.22 -19.13
N ALA A 21 -10.45 17.39 -18.60
CA ALA A 21 -9.74 17.50 -17.32
C ALA A 21 -10.59 16.99 -16.15
N ALA A 22 -11.89 17.26 -16.14
CA ALA A 22 -12.80 16.83 -15.06
C ALA A 22 -12.86 15.30 -14.91
N ILE A 23 -12.79 14.56 -16.02
CA ILE A 23 -12.80 13.08 -16.01
C ILE A 23 -11.39 12.52 -15.75
N ALA A 24 -10.36 13.13 -16.35
CA ALA A 24 -9.00 12.62 -16.29
C ALA A 24 -8.35 12.78 -14.90
N LEU A 25 -8.58 13.89 -14.20
CA LEU A 25 -7.96 14.18 -12.90
C LEU A 25 -8.22 13.11 -11.81
N PRO A 26 -9.47 12.69 -11.53
CA PRO A 26 -9.71 11.67 -10.51
C PRO A 26 -9.13 10.30 -10.89
N GLN A 27 -9.06 9.97 -12.19
CA GLN A 27 -8.42 8.74 -12.65
C GLN A 27 -6.90 8.79 -12.50
N TYR A 28 -6.29 9.92 -12.86
CA TYR A 28 -4.85 10.14 -12.72
C TYR A 28 -4.39 10.03 -11.27
N THR A 29 -5.10 10.66 -10.33
CA THR A 29 -4.76 10.59 -8.90
C THR A 29 -4.80 9.15 -8.36
N LYS A 30 -5.82 8.36 -8.73
CA LYS A 30 -5.89 6.93 -8.37
C LYS A 30 -4.72 6.12 -8.95
N ALA A 31 -4.33 6.39 -10.20
CA ALA A 31 -3.20 5.71 -10.83
C ALA A 31 -1.88 6.03 -10.12
N VAL A 32 -1.66 7.30 -9.75
CA VAL A 32 -0.49 7.73 -8.99
C VAL A 32 -0.45 7.08 -7.60
N ASP A 33 -1.59 7.04 -6.89
CA ASP A 33 -1.65 6.41 -5.57
C ASP A 33 -1.40 4.90 -5.65
N ARG A 34 -1.90 4.22 -6.70
CA ARG A 34 -1.59 2.81 -6.95
C ARG A 34 -0.12 2.58 -7.25
N ALA A 35 0.52 3.45 -8.03
CA ALA A 35 1.95 3.36 -8.31
C ALA A 35 2.79 3.47 -7.02
N ARG A 36 2.44 4.40 -6.13
CA ARG A 36 3.06 4.54 -4.81
C ARG A 36 2.84 3.31 -3.93
N ALA A 37 1.63 2.75 -3.95
CA ALA A 37 1.32 1.53 -3.20
C ALA A 37 2.12 0.32 -3.72
N SER A 38 2.29 0.19 -5.04
CA SER A 38 3.13 -0.86 -5.64
C SER A 38 4.60 -0.74 -5.20
N GLU A 39 5.13 0.48 -5.11
CA GLU A 39 6.48 0.74 -4.58
C GLU A 39 6.63 0.24 -3.14
N ALA A 40 5.64 0.53 -2.28
CA ALA A 40 5.63 0.05 -0.90
C ALA A 40 5.57 -1.49 -0.83
N VAL A 41 4.77 -2.14 -1.68
CA VAL A 41 4.69 -3.60 -1.75
C VAL A 41 6.02 -4.22 -2.17
N LEU A 42 6.79 -3.60 -3.07
CA LEU A 42 8.11 -4.08 -3.44
C LEU A 42 9.09 -4.04 -2.27
N ILE A 43 9.09 -2.94 -1.51
CA ILE A 43 9.91 -2.81 -0.30
C ILE A 43 9.51 -3.85 0.75
N LEU A 44 8.20 -4.06 0.96
CA LEU A 44 7.72 -5.08 1.91
C LEU A 44 8.17 -6.49 1.53
N LYS A 45 8.17 -6.85 0.23
CA LYS A 45 8.71 -8.14 -0.21
C LYS A 45 10.17 -8.29 0.14
N ALA A 46 10.99 -7.27 -0.12
CA ALA A 46 12.40 -7.28 0.26
C ALA A 46 12.60 -7.41 1.78
N MET A 47 11.75 -6.77 2.58
CA MET A 47 11.76 -6.88 4.03
C MET A 47 11.38 -8.29 4.52
N VAL A 48 10.37 -8.93 3.93
CA VAL A 48 10.02 -10.33 4.26
C VAL A 48 11.18 -11.26 3.91
N ASP A 49 11.77 -11.13 2.72
CA ASP A 49 12.90 -11.96 2.31
C ASP A 49 14.10 -11.78 3.27
N ALA A 50 14.33 -10.56 3.77
CA ALA A 50 15.36 -10.30 4.77
C ALA A 50 15.01 -10.89 6.14
N GLN A 51 13.74 -10.84 6.55
CA GLN A 51 13.24 -11.50 7.76
C GLN A 51 13.45 -13.02 7.70
N GLU A 52 13.16 -13.66 6.57
CA GLU A 52 13.39 -15.10 6.41
C GLU A 52 14.88 -15.44 6.46
N ARG A 53 15.75 -14.65 5.83
CA ARG A 53 17.21 -14.83 5.95
C ARG A 53 17.67 -14.68 7.41
N TYR A 54 17.18 -13.68 8.12
CA TYR A 54 17.51 -13.47 9.52
C TYR A 54 17.04 -14.63 10.40
N TYR A 55 15.84 -15.17 10.16
CA TYR A 55 15.31 -16.32 10.86
C TYR A 55 16.14 -17.59 10.61
N LEU A 56 16.58 -17.83 9.37
CA LEU A 56 17.45 -18.97 9.06
C LEU A 56 18.81 -18.90 9.77
N ALA A 57 19.31 -17.70 10.06
CA ALA A 57 20.56 -17.51 10.77
C ALA A 57 20.42 -17.57 12.30
N ASN A 58 19.32 -17.05 12.86
CA ASN A 58 19.17 -16.83 14.31
C ASN A 58 18.11 -17.70 14.98
N GLY A 59 17.22 -18.33 14.21
CA GLY A 59 16.08 -19.11 14.70
C GLY A 59 14.89 -18.27 15.21
N PHE A 60 14.92 -16.95 15.05
CA PHE A 60 13.83 -16.03 15.37
C PHE A 60 13.84 -14.83 14.42
N TYR A 61 12.71 -14.15 14.26
CA TYR A 61 12.59 -12.95 13.40
C TYR A 61 13.16 -11.70 14.08
N ALA A 62 13.68 -10.79 13.25
CA ALA A 62 14.20 -9.50 13.72
C ALA A 62 13.06 -8.62 14.25
N LYS A 63 13.37 -7.78 15.24
CA LYS A 63 12.39 -6.86 15.86
C LYS A 63 12.59 -5.41 15.44
N SER A 64 13.81 -5.06 15.01
CA SER A 64 14.11 -3.78 14.38
C SER A 64 14.47 -3.97 12.91
N ILE A 65 14.31 -2.91 12.12
CA ILE A 65 14.78 -2.85 10.74
C ILE A 65 16.32 -2.87 10.73
N ASP A 66 16.96 -2.28 11.74
CA ASP A 66 18.41 -2.19 11.85
C ASP A 66 19.10 -3.55 12.04
N ASP A 67 18.34 -4.58 12.47
CA ASP A 67 18.84 -5.95 12.61
C ASP A 67 18.88 -6.70 11.27
N LEU A 68 18.21 -6.17 10.23
CA LEU A 68 18.14 -6.80 8.91
C LEU A 68 19.33 -6.39 8.04
N ASP A 69 19.80 -7.34 7.22
CA ASP A 69 20.84 -7.12 6.21
C ASP A 69 20.26 -6.46 4.94
N ILE A 70 19.51 -5.37 5.11
CA ILE A 70 18.98 -4.52 4.04
C ILE A 70 18.99 -3.07 4.48
N ASP A 71 19.24 -2.16 3.54
CA ASP A 71 19.04 -0.73 3.76
C ASP A 71 17.67 -0.33 3.19
N VAL A 72 16.71 -0.11 4.08
CA VAL A 72 15.39 0.40 3.73
C VAL A 72 15.08 1.64 4.56
N PRO A 73 14.67 2.75 3.94
CA PRO A 73 14.34 3.95 4.69
C PRO A 73 13.11 3.68 5.56
N ALA A 74 13.23 3.89 6.87
CA ALA A 74 12.11 3.74 7.80
C ALA A 74 10.90 4.61 7.40
N THR A 75 11.12 5.74 6.74
CA THR A 75 10.05 6.56 6.17
C THR A 75 10.47 7.17 4.84
N THR A 76 9.60 6.98 3.85
CA THR A 76 9.64 7.65 2.55
C THR A 76 8.62 8.79 2.53
N LYS A 77 8.57 9.54 1.43
CA LYS A 77 7.56 10.59 1.22
C LYS A 77 6.12 10.09 1.34
N ASN A 78 5.88 8.81 1.03
CA ASN A 78 4.54 8.25 0.89
C ASN A 78 4.19 7.24 1.99
N PHE A 79 5.18 6.45 2.46
CA PHE A 79 4.98 5.37 3.42
C PHE A 79 6.05 5.33 4.50
N THR A 80 5.64 4.97 5.71
CA THR A 80 6.49 4.55 6.81
C THR A 80 6.50 3.02 6.88
N PHE A 81 7.68 2.44 6.98
CA PHE A 81 7.89 1.00 7.06
C PHE A 81 8.24 0.60 8.49
N GLY A 82 7.82 -0.58 8.89
CA GLY A 82 8.04 -1.07 10.25
C GLY A 82 7.97 -2.59 10.35
N ILE A 83 8.48 -3.11 11.46
CA ILE A 83 8.37 -4.50 11.86
C ILE A 83 7.56 -4.57 13.16
N GLU A 84 6.79 -5.63 13.33
CA GLU A 84 6.09 -5.91 14.59
C GLU A 84 7.09 -6.11 15.74
N SER A 85 7.05 -5.22 16.73
CA SER A 85 8.10 -5.09 17.77
C SER A 85 8.16 -6.24 18.80
N GLY A 86 7.13 -7.09 18.90
CA GLY A 86 7.10 -8.19 19.85
C GLY A 86 7.87 -9.42 19.34
N THR A 87 7.49 -9.90 18.16
CA THR A 87 7.93 -11.18 17.61
C THR A 87 8.39 -11.12 16.15
N GLY A 88 8.36 -9.96 15.50
CA GLY A 88 8.73 -9.82 14.10
C GLY A 88 7.77 -10.52 13.13
N ARG A 89 6.50 -10.75 13.53
CA ARG A 89 5.54 -11.58 12.78
C ARG A 89 5.15 -11.03 11.41
N TYR A 90 5.25 -9.72 11.24
CA TYR A 90 4.94 -9.07 9.99
C TYR A 90 5.76 -7.80 9.83
N VAL A 91 5.92 -7.44 8.58
CA VAL A 91 6.42 -6.14 8.15
C VAL A 91 5.25 -5.33 7.61
N SER A 92 5.24 -4.04 7.88
CA SER A 92 4.12 -3.17 7.51
C SER A 92 4.57 -1.93 6.78
N ALA A 93 3.71 -1.45 5.87
CA ALA A 93 3.84 -0.15 5.23
C ALA A 93 2.58 0.66 5.50
N THR A 94 2.74 1.76 6.23
CA THR A 94 1.65 2.68 6.59
C THR A 94 1.80 3.99 5.82
N PRO A 95 0.78 4.43 5.07
CA PRO A 95 0.81 5.69 4.34
C PRO A 95 0.99 6.89 5.27
N VAL A 96 1.86 7.84 4.91
CA VAL A 96 2.18 9.04 5.71
C VAL A 96 1.07 10.09 5.62
N LYS A 97 0.45 10.23 4.45
CA LYS A 97 -0.51 11.32 4.16
C LYS A 97 -1.97 10.88 4.11
N PHE A 98 -2.22 9.61 3.86
CA PHE A 98 -3.56 9.08 3.67
C PHE A 98 -3.82 7.97 4.68
N ASN A 99 -4.29 8.33 5.86
CA ASN A 99 -4.53 7.36 6.92
C ASN A 99 -5.74 6.47 6.63
N GLY A 100 -5.75 5.31 7.29
CA GLY A 100 -6.89 4.39 7.27
C GLY A 100 -6.68 3.15 6.41
N TYR A 101 -5.51 2.95 5.79
CA TYR A 101 -5.10 1.65 5.31
C TYR A 101 -3.63 1.37 5.67
N SER A 102 -3.21 0.11 5.67
CA SER A 102 -1.81 -0.31 5.74
C SER A 102 -1.63 -1.60 4.94
N PHE A 103 -0.41 -1.86 4.49
CA PHE A 103 -0.05 -3.16 3.95
C PHE A 103 0.70 -3.94 5.04
N GLU A 104 0.35 -5.20 5.23
CA GLU A 104 0.94 -6.08 6.24
C GLU A 104 1.32 -7.40 5.58
N PHE A 105 2.61 -7.71 5.58
CA PHE A 105 3.15 -8.92 5.00
C PHE A 105 3.72 -9.76 6.13
N HIS A 106 3.09 -10.90 6.38
CA HIS A 106 3.46 -11.81 7.45
C HIS A 106 4.59 -12.73 7.03
N THR A 107 5.42 -13.06 8.00
CA THR A 107 6.49 -14.04 7.85
C THR A 107 5.94 -15.48 7.92
N ASP A 108 6.71 -16.46 7.46
CA ASP A 108 6.25 -17.84 7.29
C ASP A 108 6.29 -18.68 8.58
N HIS A 109 7.10 -18.29 9.56
CA HIS A 109 7.35 -19.05 10.80
C HIS A 109 6.87 -18.28 12.04
N GLY A 110 5.69 -17.68 11.95
CA GLY A 110 5.03 -17.04 13.09
C GLY A 110 4.79 -18.02 14.25
N ALA A 111 4.37 -17.48 15.40
CA ALA A 111 4.05 -18.32 16.56
C ALA A 111 3.05 -19.43 16.17
N PRO A 112 3.23 -20.68 16.64
CA PRO A 112 2.43 -21.84 16.23
C PRO A 112 0.92 -21.70 16.50
N THR A 113 0.52 -20.70 17.30
CA THR A 113 -0.87 -20.37 17.62
C THR A 113 -1.59 -19.55 16.55
N THR A 114 -0.90 -19.07 15.51
CA THR A 114 -1.51 -18.25 14.43
C THR A 114 -1.25 -18.78 13.00
N PRO A 115 -1.59 -20.04 12.66
CA PRO A 115 -1.29 -20.63 11.34
C PRO A 115 -1.94 -19.87 10.17
N LEU A 116 -3.07 -19.19 10.42
CA LEU A 116 -3.82 -18.44 9.41
C LEU A 116 -3.02 -17.26 8.81
N TYR A 117 -1.93 -16.86 9.48
CA TYR A 117 -1.13 -15.69 9.16
C TYR A 117 0.18 -16.07 8.44
N HIS A 118 0.52 -17.34 8.29
CA HIS A 118 1.82 -17.73 7.72
C HIS A 118 1.91 -17.35 6.24
N GLY A 119 2.90 -16.51 5.91
CA GLY A 119 3.10 -16.01 4.54
C GLY A 119 1.96 -15.13 4.02
N ALA A 120 1.03 -14.73 4.90
CA ALA A 120 -0.15 -14.02 4.51
C ALA A 120 0.17 -12.56 4.15
N ARG A 121 -0.43 -12.05 3.09
CA ARG A 121 -0.18 -10.69 2.59
C ARG A 121 -1.50 -9.97 2.49
N TRP A 122 -1.66 -8.92 3.28
CA TRP A 122 -2.93 -8.22 3.41
C TRP A 122 -2.80 -6.73 3.18
N CYS A 123 -3.86 -6.16 2.63
CA CYS A 123 -4.15 -4.75 2.77
C CYS A 123 -5.24 -4.60 3.83
N ARG A 124 -4.89 -3.91 4.90
CA ARG A 124 -5.78 -3.58 6.00
C ARG A 124 -6.43 -2.24 5.70
N ALA A 125 -7.74 -2.09 5.87
CA ALA A 125 -8.43 -0.81 5.77
C ALA A 125 -9.39 -0.60 6.95
N THR A 126 -9.50 0.63 7.44
CA THR A 126 -10.52 1.00 8.43
C THR A 126 -11.91 0.92 7.78
N THR A 127 -12.84 0.22 8.43
CA THR A 127 -14.17 -0.07 7.87
C THR A 127 -14.98 1.20 7.53
N SER A 128 -14.75 2.29 8.27
CA SER A 128 -15.39 3.60 8.07
C SER A 128 -14.80 4.43 6.92
N ASN A 129 -13.64 4.04 6.36
CA ASN A 129 -12.96 4.81 5.32
C ASN A 129 -13.13 4.13 3.95
N GLU A 130 -14.10 4.59 3.17
CA GLU A 130 -14.38 4.07 1.83
C GLU A 130 -13.20 4.20 0.87
N LYS A 131 -12.44 5.30 0.96
CA LYS A 131 -11.28 5.51 0.09
C LYS A 131 -10.16 4.53 0.42
N ALA A 132 -9.93 4.22 1.70
CA ALA A 132 -9.02 3.16 2.13
C ALA A 132 -9.42 1.77 1.62
N LYS A 133 -10.71 1.41 1.74
CA LYS A 133 -11.24 0.15 1.18
C LYS A 133 -11.05 0.09 -0.34
N SER A 134 -11.36 1.18 -1.04
CA SER A 134 -11.15 1.27 -2.50
C SER A 134 -9.68 1.11 -2.90
N MET A 135 -8.74 1.57 -2.07
CA MET A 135 -7.31 1.41 -2.30
C MET A 135 -6.91 -0.06 -2.26
N CYS A 136 -7.29 -0.77 -1.20
CA CYS A 136 -7.02 -2.21 -1.07
C CYS A 136 -7.61 -3.03 -2.23
N LEU A 137 -8.84 -2.73 -2.64
CA LEU A 137 -9.47 -3.36 -3.80
C LEU A 137 -8.73 -3.02 -5.10
N SER A 138 -8.26 -1.79 -5.28
CA SER A 138 -7.53 -1.37 -6.49
C SER A 138 -6.16 -2.05 -6.64
N MET A 139 -5.56 -2.48 -5.52
CA MET A 139 -4.35 -3.30 -5.49
C MET A 139 -4.59 -4.77 -5.84
N GLY A 140 -5.85 -5.15 -6.13
CA GLY A 140 -6.24 -6.54 -6.41
C GLY A 140 -6.64 -7.31 -5.16
N GLY A 141 -6.78 -6.64 -4.02
CA GLY A 141 -7.18 -7.26 -2.76
C GLY A 141 -8.60 -7.82 -2.82
N LYS A 142 -8.80 -9.02 -2.26
CA LYS A 142 -10.12 -9.63 -2.07
C LYS A 142 -10.46 -9.67 -0.59
N LEU A 143 -11.73 -9.48 -0.23
CA LEU A 143 -12.12 -9.53 1.18
C LEU A 143 -11.70 -10.87 1.81
N SER A 144 -10.91 -10.81 2.87
CA SER A 144 -10.38 -12.00 3.51
C SER A 144 -11.48 -12.80 4.18
N THR A 145 -11.51 -14.12 3.96
CA THR A 145 -12.45 -15.03 4.62
C THR A 145 -11.83 -15.76 5.82
N ARG A 146 -10.52 -15.58 6.03
CA ARG A 146 -9.74 -16.27 7.06
C ARG A 146 -9.73 -15.54 8.40
N ILE A 147 -10.13 -14.27 8.41
CA ILE A 147 -10.01 -13.38 9.57
C ILE A 147 -11.34 -12.66 9.80
N SER A 148 -11.67 -12.43 11.07
CA SER A 148 -12.82 -11.62 11.46
C SER A 148 -12.61 -10.15 11.12
N HIS A 149 -13.67 -9.50 10.65
CA HIS A 149 -13.72 -8.06 10.36
C HIS A 149 -14.43 -7.32 11.48
N GLY A 150 -13.97 -6.11 11.79
CA GLY A 150 -14.57 -5.27 12.83
C GLY A 150 -14.43 -3.80 12.47
N THR A 151 -13.71 -3.02 13.28
CA THR A 151 -13.30 -1.64 12.93
C THR A 151 -12.30 -1.60 11.77
N THR A 152 -11.74 -2.75 11.44
CA THR A 152 -10.82 -3.01 10.35
C THR A 152 -11.38 -4.10 9.46
N THR A 153 -11.25 -3.88 8.16
CA THR A 153 -11.52 -4.85 7.10
C THR A 153 -10.19 -5.31 6.48
N TYR A 154 -10.02 -6.62 6.30
CA TYR A 154 -8.80 -7.21 5.73
C TYR A 154 -9.03 -7.67 4.29
N TYR A 155 -8.08 -7.36 3.41
CA TYR A 155 -8.11 -7.76 2.01
C TYR A 155 -6.88 -8.60 1.67
N ASP A 156 -7.08 -9.85 1.28
CA ASP A 156 -6.05 -10.77 0.80
C ASP A 156 -5.45 -10.26 -0.51
N LEU A 157 -4.14 -10.00 -0.51
CA LEU A 157 -3.36 -9.63 -1.68
C LEU A 157 -2.75 -10.88 -2.31
N ASN A 158 -2.68 -10.90 -3.63
CA ASN A 158 -1.97 -11.95 -4.38
C ASN A 158 -0.45 -11.72 -4.38
#